data_AF-A0A8T5GSZ0-F1
#
_entry.id   AF-A0A8T5GSZ0-F1
#
_cell.length_a   1.000
_cell.length_b   1.000
_cell.length_c   1.000
_cell.angle_alpha   90.00
_cell.angle_beta   90.00
_cell.angle_gamma   90.00
#
_symmetry.space_group_name_H-M   'P 1'
#
loop_
_entity.id
_entity.type
_entity.pdbx_description
1 polymer ?
#
loop_
_entity_poly.entity_id
_entity_poly.type
_entity_poly.pdbx_seq_one_letter_code
_entity_poly.pdbx_strand_id
1 'polypeptide(L)'
;ARDRHEKMGERLLRSTFGVIAVAFIARAIVGWRTDGDALSNLMPQSLHGFMGPVGFGLLYALARMGRRARDARMNGEKFSHHSLKHGRAADLIVVLVFLHAFLGFLYLFIVLA
;
A
#
# COMPACT_ATOMS: atom_id res chain seq x y z
N ALA A 1 4.33 18.07 -15.43
CA ALA A 1 4.02 16.62 -15.34
C ALA A 1 4.71 15.91 -14.17
N ARG A 2 6.05 15.98 -14.02
CA ARG A 2 6.80 15.20 -13.00
C ARG A 2 6.58 15.65 -11.55
N ASP A 3 6.57 16.97 -11.28
CA ASP A 3 6.26 17.51 -9.94
C ASP A 3 4.85 17.09 -9.46
N ARG A 4 3.88 17.08 -10.39
CA ARG A 4 2.53 16.57 -10.11
C ARG A 4 2.53 15.08 -9.78
N HIS A 5 3.32 14.28 -10.49
CA HIS A 5 3.48 12.85 -10.22
C HIS A 5 4.12 12.60 -8.84
N GLU A 6 5.14 13.38 -8.47
CA GLU A 6 5.78 13.30 -7.14
C GLU A 6 4.79 13.65 -6.02
N LYS A 7 4.06 14.78 -6.13
CA LYS A 7 3.00 15.14 -5.17
C LYS A 7 1.87 14.11 -5.08
N MET A 8 1.52 13.51 -6.21
CA MET A 8 0.49 12.47 -6.27
C MET A 8 0.93 11.18 -5.60
N GLY A 9 2.20 10.78 -5.75
CA GLY A 9 2.79 9.63 -5.03
C GLY A 9 2.74 9.81 -3.52
N GLU A 10 3.08 10.99 -3.01
CA GLU A 10 3.00 11.30 -1.58
C GLU A 10 1.56 11.35 -1.05
N ARG A 11 0.62 11.83 -1.88
CA ARG A 11 -0.81 11.77 -1.55
C ARG A 11 -1.30 10.34 -1.50
N LEU A 12 -0.92 9.51 -2.47
CA LEU A 12 -1.28 8.09 -2.52
C LEU A 12 -0.79 7.37 -1.26
N LEU A 13 0.49 7.55 -0.87
CA LEU A 13 1.06 6.97 0.35
C LEU A 13 0.22 7.30 1.60
N ARG A 14 -0.12 8.58 1.79
CA ARG A 14 -0.93 9.03 2.93
C ARG A 14 -2.36 8.48 2.88
N SER A 15 -2.98 8.48 1.71
CA SER A 15 -4.32 7.93 1.52
C SER A 15 -4.35 6.43 1.78
N THR A 16 -3.38 5.67 1.27
CA THR A 16 -3.27 4.22 1.52
C THR A 16 -3.06 3.94 3.00
N PHE A 17 -2.19 4.69 3.68
CA PHE A 17 -2.05 4.57 5.14
C PHE A 17 -3.39 4.80 5.86
N GLY A 18 -4.13 5.85 5.48
CA GLY A 18 -5.44 6.15 6.05
C GLY A 18 -6.45 5.03 5.86
N VAL A 19 -6.55 4.46 4.66
CA VAL A 19 -7.48 3.34 4.37
C VAL A 19 -7.11 2.10 5.21
N ILE A 20 -5.83 1.77 5.30
CA ILE A 20 -5.37 0.64 6.13
C ILE A 20 -5.67 0.90 7.60
N ALA A 21 -5.38 2.09 8.11
CA ALA A 21 -5.68 2.45 9.50
C ALA A 21 -7.17 2.30 9.83
N VAL A 22 -8.06 2.78 8.95
CA VAL A 22 -9.52 2.61 9.13
C VAL A 22 -9.91 1.14 9.18
N ALA A 23 -9.35 0.29 8.31
CA ALA A 23 -9.63 -1.15 8.31
C ALA A 23 -9.18 -1.83 9.61
N PHE A 24 -7.99 -1.51 10.12
CA PHE A 24 -7.48 -2.06 11.37
C PHE A 24 -8.28 -1.57 12.59
N ILE A 25 -8.67 -0.29 12.62
CA ILE A 25 -9.56 0.26 13.66
C ILE A 25 -10.92 -0.46 13.65
N ALA A 26 -11.51 -0.67 12.48
CA ALA A 26 -12.77 -1.41 12.36
C ALA A 26 -12.65 -2.83 12.94
N ARG A 27 -11.56 -3.55 12.63
CA ARG A 27 -11.31 -4.89 13.20
C ARG A 27 -11.08 -4.86 14.71
N ALA A 28 -10.40 -3.83 15.23
CA ALA A 28 -10.21 -3.65 16.67
C ALA A 28 -11.54 -3.45 17.40
N ILE A 29 -12.44 -2.62 16.84
CA ILE A 29 -13.77 -2.37 17.40
C ILE A 29 -14.61 -3.66 17.41
N VAL A 30 -14.55 -4.44 16.32
CA VAL A 30 -15.24 -5.74 16.25
C VAL A 30 -14.72 -6.68 17.34
N GLY A 31 -13.40 -6.89 17.43
CA GLY A 31 -12.80 -7.75 18.46
C GLY A 31 -13.12 -7.33 19.89
N TRP A 32 -13.11 -6.03 20.17
CA TRP A 32 -13.51 -5.53 21.49
C TRP A 32 -14.97 -5.83 21.83
N ARG A 33 -15.87 -5.75 20.83
CA ARG A 33 -17.30 -6.03 21.02
C ARG A 33 -17.62 -7.52 21.12
N THR A 34 -16.89 -8.37 20.41
CA THR A 34 -17.16 -9.83 20.34
C THR A 34 -16.43 -10.60 21.43
N ASP A 35 -15.16 -10.28 21.66
CA ASP A 35 -14.24 -11.09 22.47
C ASP A 35 -13.75 -10.33 23.72
N GLY A 36 -14.15 -9.07 23.89
CA GLY A 36 -13.69 -8.20 25.00
C GLY A 36 -12.25 -7.71 24.85
N ASP A 37 -11.52 -8.17 23.85
CA ASP A 37 -10.14 -7.80 23.54
C ASP A 37 -10.02 -7.20 22.13
N ALA A 38 -9.56 -5.96 22.05
CA ALA A 38 -9.37 -5.25 20.78
C ALA A 38 -8.29 -5.87 19.88
N LEU A 39 -7.35 -6.65 20.44
CA LEU A 39 -6.25 -7.26 19.67
C LEU A 39 -6.62 -8.61 19.06
N SER A 40 -7.66 -9.27 19.57
CA SER A 40 -8.13 -10.59 19.13
C SER A 40 -8.33 -10.68 17.61
N ASN A 41 -8.84 -9.63 16.98
CA ASN A 41 -9.16 -9.56 15.56
C ASN A 41 -8.17 -8.75 14.72
N LEU A 42 -7.06 -8.27 15.29
CA LEU A 42 -6.08 -7.46 14.55
C LEU A 42 -5.25 -8.28 13.56
N MET A 43 -4.95 -9.54 13.89
CA MET A 43 -4.20 -10.42 13.00
C MET A 43 -4.99 -10.67 11.70
N PRO A 44 -4.39 -10.45 10.53
CA PRO A 44 -4.98 -10.87 9.26
C PRO A 44 -5.22 -12.38 9.25
N GLN A 45 -6.46 -12.78 8.96
CA GLN A 45 -6.85 -14.19 8.80
C GLN A 45 -6.91 -14.61 7.32
N SER A 46 -6.61 -13.67 6.41
CA SER A 46 -6.72 -13.85 4.97
C SER A 46 -5.51 -13.30 4.23
N LEU A 47 -5.25 -13.87 3.04
CA LEU A 47 -4.24 -13.33 2.12
C LEU A 47 -4.50 -11.86 1.79
N HIS A 48 -5.77 -11.49 1.54
CA HIS A 48 -6.15 -10.09 1.30
C HIS A 48 -5.79 -9.18 2.49
N GLY A 49 -6.05 -9.63 3.73
CA GLY A 49 -5.69 -8.89 4.94
C GLY A 49 -4.18 -8.67 5.10
N PHE A 50 -3.36 -9.68 4.79
CA PHE A 50 -1.89 -9.57 4.82
C PHE A 50 -1.34 -8.63 3.73
N MET A 51 -2.01 -8.55 2.58
CA MET A 51 -1.59 -7.68 1.50
C MET A 51 -1.69 -6.18 1.83
N GLY A 52 -2.48 -5.77 2.83
CA GLY A 52 -2.52 -4.37 3.28
C GLY A 52 -1.16 -3.86 3.79
N PRO A 53 -0.63 -4.42 4.90
CA PRO A 53 0.69 -4.06 5.41
C PRO A 53 1.83 -4.27 4.40
N VAL A 54 1.82 -5.40 3.68
CA VAL A 54 2.85 -5.71 2.67
C VAL A 54 2.82 -4.69 1.52
N GLY A 55 1.63 -4.42 0.97
CA GLY A 55 1.44 -3.45 -0.09
C GLY A 55 1.84 -2.04 0.33
N PHE A 56 1.55 -1.64 1.57
CA PHE A 56 2.00 -0.36 2.11
C PHE A 56 3.52 -0.27 2.21
N GLY A 57 4.19 -1.33 2.69
CA GLY A 57 5.66 -1.39 2.74
C GLY A 57 6.30 -1.24 1.36
N LEU A 58 5.75 -1.94 0.36
CA LEU A 58 6.19 -1.83 -1.03
C LEU A 58 5.96 -0.43 -1.60
N LEU A 59 4.80 0.17 -1.33
CA LEU A 59 4.49 1.52 -1.79
C LEU A 59 5.41 2.57 -1.15
N TYR A 60 5.72 2.42 0.14
CA TYR A 60 6.68 3.26 0.83
C TYR A 60 8.08 3.15 0.22
N ALA A 61 8.54 1.94 -0.08
CA ALA A 61 9.81 1.71 -0.76
C ALA A 61 9.83 2.35 -2.16
N LEU A 62 8.75 2.20 -2.93
CA LEU A 62 8.62 2.82 -4.26
C LEU A 62 8.70 4.35 -4.19
N ALA A 63 8.00 4.96 -3.22
CA ALA A 63 8.04 6.41 -3.02
C ALA A 63 9.44 6.88 -2.58
N ARG A 64 10.13 6.12 -1.73
CA ARG A 64 11.53 6.41 -1.34
C ARG A 64 12.46 6.35 -2.54
N MET A 65 12.28 5.40 -3.45
CA MET A 65 13.04 5.34 -4.70
C MET A 65 12.73 6.53 -5.62
N GLY A 66 11.46 6.95 -5.70
CA GLY A 66 11.05 8.14 -6.44
C GLY A 66 11.72 9.42 -5.91
N ARG A 67 11.75 9.60 -4.58
CA ARG A 67 12.46 10.71 -3.92
C ARG A 67 13.96 10.70 -4.25
N ARG A 68 14.63 9.54 -4.17
CA ARG A 68 16.05 9.40 -4.54
C ARG A 68 16.32 9.77 -6.00
N ALA A 69 15.46 9.34 -6.93
CA ALA A 69 15.60 9.67 -8.34
C ALA A 69 15.41 11.18 -8.60
N ARG A 70 14.51 11.83 -7.85
CA ARG A 70 14.32 13.28 -7.88
C ARG A 70 15.55 14.02 -7.34
N ASP A 71 16.06 13.61 -6.19
CA ASP A 71 17.18 14.29 -5.53
C ASP A 71 18.47 14.15 -6.38
N ALA A 72 18.76 12.97 -6.94
CA ALA A 72 19.87 12.77 -7.87
C ALA A 72 19.77 13.67 -9.12
N ARG A 73 18.54 13.87 -9.64
CA ARG A 73 18.29 14.80 -10.75
C ARG A 73 18.57 16.26 -10.36
N MET A 74 18.13 16.68 -9.17
CA MET A 74 18.35 18.04 -8.67
C MET A 74 19.84 18.34 -8.46
N ASN A 75 20.63 17.32 -8.14
CA ASN A 75 22.08 17.43 -7.94
C ASN A 75 22.89 17.30 -9.25
N GLY A 76 22.25 17.14 -10.41
CA GLY A 76 22.94 16.97 -11.70
C GLY A 76 23.59 15.60 -11.91
N GLU A 77 23.28 14.61 -11.05
CA GLU A 77 23.83 13.26 -11.14
C GLU A 77 23.09 12.39 -12.17
N LYS A 78 23.73 11.28 -12.59
CA LYS A 78 23.12 10.30 -13.52
C LYS A 78 21.88 9.65 -12.87
N PHE A 79 20.69 10.17 -13.15
CA PHE A 79 19.43 9.70 -12.58
C PHE A 79 18.70 8.61 -13.40
N SER A 80 19.11 8.35 -14.64
CA SER A 80 18.41 7.44 -15.57
C SER A 80 18.24 6.02 -15.01
N HIS A 81 19.27 5.50 -14.36
CA HIS A 81 19.24 4.17 -13.75
C HIS A 81 18.27 4.09 -12.55
N HIS A 82 18.17 5.17 -11.76
CA HIS A 82 17.20 5.26 -10.66
C HIS A 82 15.77 5.34 -11.18
N SER A 83 15.54 6.08 -12.27
CA SER A 83 14.23 6.20 -12.91
C SER A 83 13.74 4.87 -13.48
N LEU A 84 14.62 4.08 -14.11
CA LEU A 84 14.28 2.77 -14.67
C LEU A 84 13.89 1.76 -13.58
N LYS A 85 14.65 1.72 -12.48
CA LYS A 85 14.32 0.85 -11.34
C LYS A 85 12.99 1.22 -10.69
N HIS A 86 12.69 2.51 -10.55
CA HIS A 86 11.40 2.97 -10.04
C HIS A 86 10.25 2.56 -10.96
N GLY A 87 10.40 2.71 -12.28
CA GLY A 87 9.40 2.27 -13.26
C GLY A 87 9.08 0.78 -13.14
N ARG A 88 10.10 -0.08 -13.15
CA ARG A 88 9.92 -1.54 -13.00
C ARG A 88 9.29 -1.94 -11.67
N ALA A 89 9.64 -1.26 -10.58
CA ALA A 89 9.04 -1.51 -9.28
C ALA A 89 7.56 -1.07 -9.25
N ALA A 90 7.21 0.01 -9.96
CA ALA A 90 5.83 0.46 -10.11
C ALA A 90 5.00 -0.57 -10.89
N ASP A 91 5.53 -1.13 -11.97
CA ASP A 91 4.84 -2.17 -12.76
C ASP A 91 4.50 -3.39 -11.89
N LEU A 92 5.44 -3.84 -11.05
CA LEU A 92 5.20 -4.93 -10.10
C LEU A 92 4.09 -4.60 -9.10
N ILE A 93 4.09 -3.37 -8.56
CA ILE A 93 3.07 -2.91 -7.60
C ILE A 93 1.68 -2.87 -8.26
N VAL A 94 1.57 -2.48 -9.53
CA VAL A 94 0.29 -2.49 -10.26
C VAL A 94 -0.29 -3.90 -10.33
N VAL A 95 0.54 -4.89 -10.68
CA VAL A 95 0.11 -6.31 -10.71
C VAL A 95 -0.35 -6.77 -9.32
N LEU A 96 0.41 -6.44 -8.27
CA LEU A 96 0.06 -6.81 -6.90
C LEU A 96 -1.25 -6.15 -6.44
N VAL A 97 -1.48 -4.89 -6.79
CA VAL A 97 -2.74 -4.18 -6.47
C VAL A 97 -3.93 -4.83 -7.17
N PHE A 98 -3.76 -5.27 -8.43
CA PHE A 98 -4.80 -6.00 -9.14
C PHE A 98 -5.15 -7.32 -8.43
N LEU A 99 -4.14 -8.12 -8.06
CA LEU A 99 -4.35 -9.35 -7.30
C LEU A 99 -4.99 -9.08 -5.93
N HIS A 100 -4.58 -8.00 -5.25
CA HIS A 100 -5.15 -7.60 -3.96
C HIS A 100 -6.64 -7.28 -4.06
N ALA A 101 -7.03 -6.47 -5.05
CA ALA A 101 -8.41 -6.10 -5.30
C ALA A 101 -9.24 -7.33 -5.70
N PHE A 102 -8.70 -8.20 -6.55
CA PHE A 102 -9.35 -9.44 -6.96
C PHE A 102 -9.61 -10.38 -5.77
N LEU A 103 -8.62 -10.60 -4.91
CA LEU A 103 -8.80 -11.39 -3.69
C LEU A 103 -9.85 -10.77 -2.76
N GLY A 104 -9.82 -9.45 -2.56
CA GLY A 104 -10.81 -8.74 -1.75
C GLY A 104 -12.23 -8.92 -2.30
N PHE A 105 -12.40 -8.85 -3.62
CA PHE A 105 -13.66 -9.13 -4.28
C PHE A 105 -14.14 -10.56 -4.04
N LEU A 106 -13.26 -11.57 -4.14
CA LEU A 106 -13.62 -12.96 -3.83
C LEU A 106 -14.08 -13.13 -2.38
N TYR A 107 -13.46 -12.42 -1.42
CA TYR A 107 -13.87 -12.47 -0.01
C TYR A 107 -15.29 -11.94 0.22
N LEU A 108 -15.81 -11.04 -0.64
CA LEU A 108 -17.20 -10.59 -0.53
C LEU A 108 -18.19 -11.74 -0.70
N PHE A 109 -17.89 -12.71 -1.57
CA PHE A 109 -18.75 -13.88 -1.77
C PHE A 109 -18.68 -14.86 -0.59
N ILE A 110 -17.52 -14.97 0.08
CA ILE A 110 -17.38 -15.83 1.27
C ILE A 110 -18.18 -15.28 2.45
N VAL A 111 -18.20 -13.96 2.63
CA VAL A 111 -18.93 -13.32 3.73
C VAL A 111 -20.44 -13.26 3.46
N LEU A 112 -20.86 -13.22 2.19
CA LEU A 112 -22.26 -13.07 1.79
C LEU A 112 -22.98 -14.41 1.52
N ALA A 113 -22.24 -15.51 1.37
CA ALA A 113 -22.77 -16.87 1.19
C ALA A 113 -23.01 -17.57 2.54
#